data_AF-A0A973X960-F1
#
_entry.id   AF-A0A973X960-F1
#
_cell.length_a   1.000
_cell.length_b   1.000
_cell.length_c   1.000
_cell.angle_alpha   90.00
_cell.angle_beta   90.00
_cell.angle_gamma   90.00
#
_symmetry.space_group_name_H-M   'P 1'
#
loop_
_entity.id
_entity.type
_entity.pdbx_description
1 polymer ?
#
loop_
_entity_poly.entity_id
_entity_poly.type
_entity_poly.pdbx_seq_one_letter_code
_entity_poly.pdbx_strand_id
1 'polypeptide(L)'
;MKTDSLPRPLLAGAGVAVALLVLLDFSGTAQAWQHLQQSRQTSAVAASQLADMHGLVQRNRALLQRSLQTAALPDGRLAEVEANIERISARWASTVPLLQEREEGWLAGAVATQRLQYLQQGLLPVLQALRSQTADPQHVQPLAQHALALYAPLDQSLGALRAREAERARQVRQATQAQWHAALQNLALLGGLLLL
;
A
#
# COMPACT_ATOMS: atom_id res chain seq x y z
N MET A 1 -58.48 -13.14 -38.50
CA MET A 1 -58.11 -12.37 -37.29
C MET A 1 -58.40 -13.21 -36.07
N LYS A 2 -57.36 -13.77 -35.44
CA LYS A 2 -57.44 -14.44 -34.15
C LYS A 2 -56.15 -14.07 -33.41
N THR A 3 -56.25 -13.13 -32.48
CA THR A 3 -55.14 -12.69 -31.65
C THR A 3 -55.03 -13.69 -30.49
N ASP A 4 -54.10 -14.63 -30.60
CA ASP A 4 -53.79 -15.55 -29.52
C ASP A 4 -53.09 -14.79 -28.40
N SER A 5 -53.85 -14.46 -27.35
CA SER A 5 -53.32 -13.92 -26.11
C SER A 5 -52.51 -15.00 -25.39
N LEU A 6 -51.22 -14.75 -25.20
CA LEU A 6 -50.32 -15.62 -24.43
C LEU A 6 -50.90 -15.91 -23.03
N PRO A 7 -50.73 -17.14 -22.51
CA PRO A 7 -51.27 -17.52 -21.21
C PRO A 7 -50.51 -16.78 -20.09
N ARG A 8 -51.28 -16.10 -19.23
CA ARG A 8 -50.82 -15.29 -18.07
C ARG A 8 -49.84 -15.96 -17.08
N PRO A 9 -49.75 -17.29 -16.87
CA PRO A 9 -48.79 -17.84 -15.90
C PRO A 9 -47.30 -17.76 -16.32
N LEU A 10 -47.00 -17.56 -17.61
CA LEU A 10 -45.61 -17.47 -18.07
C LEU A 10 -44.92 -16.15 -17.66
N LEU A 11 -45.68 -15.06 -17.55
CA LEU A 11 -45.18 -13.75 -17.14
C LEU A 11 -44.87 -13.69 -15.63
N ALA A 12 -45.66 -14.39 -14.80
CA ALA A 12 -45.40 -14.48 -13.37
C ALA A 12 -44.15 -15.31 -13.03
N GLY A 13 -43.91 -16.41 -13.76
CA GLY A 13 -42.72 -17.24 -13.58
C GLY A 13 -41.42 -16.55 -14.00
N ALA A 14 -41.45 -15.77 -15.09
CA ALA A 14 -40.29 -14.99 -15.54
C ALA A 14 -39.93 -13.86 -14.55
N GLY A 15 -40.92 -13.15 -13.99
CA GLY A 15 -40.68 -12.09 -13.01
C GLY A 15 -40.07 -12.59 -11.70
N VAL A 16 -40.48 -13.78 -11.23
CA VAL A 16 -39.93 -14.39 -10.00
C VAL A 16 -38.52 -14.93 -10.23
N ALA A 17 -38.22 -15.51 -11.39
CA ALA A 17 -36.87 -15.97 -11.74
C ALA A 17 -35.87 -14.81 -11.86
N VAL A 18 -36.30 -13.68 -12.45
CA VAL A 18 -35.50 -12.46 -12.54
C VAL A 18 -35.28 -11.83 -11.15
N ALA A 19 -36.31 -11.78 -10.31
CA ALA A 19 -36.18 -11.27 -8.94
C ALA A 19 -35.24 -12.14 -8.08
N LEU A 20 -35.28 -13.47 -8.25
CA LEU A 20 -34.39 -14.41 -7.56
C LEU A 20 -32.94 -14.31 -8.05
N LEU A 21 -32.70 -14.10 -9.35
CA LEU A 21 -31.35 -13.83 -9.88
C LEU A 21 -30.78 -12.51 -9.35
N VAL A 22 -31.59 -11.46 -9.26
CA VAL A 22 -31.19 -10.18 -8.68
C VAL A 22 -30.88 -10.32 -7.17
N LEU A 23 -31.68 -11.07 -6.41
CA LEU A 23 -31.48 -11.26 -4.96
C LEU A 23 -30.29 -12.17 -4.60
N LEU A 24 -30.04 -13.22 -5.41
CA LEU A 24 -28.88 -14.10 -5.25
C LEU A 24 -27.57 -13.39 -5.62
N ASP A 25 -27.58 -12.49 -6.61
CA ASP A 25 -26.44 -11.60 -6.91
C ASP A 25 -26.26 -10.55 -5.81
N PHE A 26 -27.33 -9.97 -5.26
CA PHE A 26 -27.22 -8.79 -4.38
C PHE A 26 -26.66 -9.09 -2.97
N SER A 27 -26.97 -10.25 -2.41
CA SER A 27 -26.53 -10.61 -1.05
C SER A 27 -25.05 -10.99 -0.98
N GLY A 28 -24.57 -11.79 -1.95
CA GLY A 28 -23.15 -12.11 -2.12
C GLY A 28 -22.32 -10.89 -2.53
N THR A 29 -22.87 -10.03 -3.39
CA THR A 29 -22.22 -8.77 -3.75
C THR A 29 -22.15 -7.79 -2.59
N ALA A 30 -23.15 -7.68 -1.71
CA ALA A 30 -23.10 -6.74 -0.58
C ALA A 30 -21.96 -7.02 0.41
N GLN A 31 -21.77 -8.28 0.82
CA GLN A 31 -20.63 -8.66 1.67
C GLN A 31 -19.30 -8.53 0.93
N ALA A 32 -19.24 -9.00 -0.33
CA ALA A 32 -18.06 -8.82 -1.17
C ALA A 32 -17.70 -7.33 -1.34
N TRP A 33 -18.71 -6.44 -1.41
CA TRP A 33 -18.55 -5.00 -1.55
C TRP A 33 -18.00 -4.36 -0.28
N GLN A 34 -18.51 -4.75 0.89
CA GLN A 34 -17.96 -4.32 2.19
C GLN A 34 -16.50 -4.76 2.34
N HIS A 35 -16.18 -6.03 2.06
CA HIS A 35 -14.80 -6.53 2.09
C HIS A 35 -13.90 -5.81 1.07
N LEU A 36 -14.38 -5.57 -0.15
CA LEU A 36 -13.67 -4.81 -1.18
C LEU A 36 -13.41 -3.37 -0.73
N GLN A 37 -14.37 -2.72 -0.09
CA GLN A 37 -14.23 -1.33 0.34
C GLN A 37 -13.29 -1.18 1.53
N GLN A 38 -13.39 -2.09 2.51
CA GLN A 38 -12.45 -2.16 3.62
C GLN A 38 -11.03 -2.43 3.11
N SER A 39 -10.86 -3.39 2.19
CA SER A 39 -9.57 -3.68 1.56
C SER A 39 -9.01 -2.47 0.78
N ARG A 40 -9.85 -1.68 0.11
CA ARG A 40 -9.44 -0.42 -0.55
C ARG A 40 -8.88 0.58 0.44
N GLN A 41 -9.63 0.84 1.51
CA GLN A 41 -9.24 1.82 2.52
C GLN A 41 -7.93 1.40 3.17
N THR A 42 -7.80 0.14 3.56
CA THR A 42 -6.57 -0.42 4.14
C THR A 42 -5.37 -0.34 3.19
N SER A 43 -5.56 -0.67 1.89
CA SER A 43 -4.47 -0.63 0.91
C SER A 43 -4.02 0.81 0.59
N ALA A 44 -4.96 1.75 0.49
CA ALA A 44 -4.65 3.15 0.26
C ALA A 44 -3.86 3.75 1.43
N VAL A 45 -4.26 3.43 2.67
CA VAL A 45 -3.55 3.84 3.88
C VAL A 45 -2.14 3.22 3.92
N ALA A 46 -2.02 1.91 3.71
CA ALA A 46 -0.72 1.23 3.70
C ALA A 46 0.22 1.79 2.62
N ALA A 47 -0.28 1.99 1.40
CA ALA A 47 0.50 2.59 0.31
C ALA A 47 0.99 4.00 0.64
N SER A 48 0.14 4.84 1.24
CA SER A 48 0.51 6.19 1.67
C SER A 48 1.58 6.15 2.77
N GLN A 49 1.42 5.29 3.78
CA GLN A 49 2.38 5.17 4.87
C GLN A 49 3.75 4.66 4.37
N LEU A 50 3.77 3.72 3.43
CA LEU A 50 5.00 3.24 2.79
C LEU A 50 5.68 4.32 1.93
N ALA A 51 4.89 5.17 1.26
CA ALA A 51 5.43 6.30 0.50
C ALA A 51 6.08 7.34 1.44
N ASP A 52 5.41 7.71 2.53
CA ASP A 52 5.95 8.60 3.57
C ASP A 52 7.26 8.04 4.15
N MET A 53 7.26 6.75 4.53
CA MET A 53 8.44 6.08 5.05
C MET A 53 9.60 6.15 4.06
N HIS A 54 9.37 5.81 2.80
CA HIS A 54 10.42 5.88 1.77
C HIS A 54 10.96 7.32 1.63
N GLY A 55 10.10 8.34 1.66
CA GLY A 55 10.53 9.74 1.67
C GLY A 55 11.47 10.09 2.84
N LEU A 56 11.14 9.62 4.04
CA LEU A 56 11.97 9.81 5.24
C LEU A 56 13.33 9.07 5.13
N VAL A 57 13.34 7.84 4.62
CA VAL A 57 14.60 7.09 4.42
C VAL A 57 15.49 7.79 3.39
N GLN A 58 14.92 8.27 2.28
CA GLN A 58 15.66 9.04 1.26
C GLN A 58 16.22 10.34 1.84
N ARG A 59 15.48 11.01 2.72
CA ARG A 59 15.96 12.20 3.42
C ARG A 59 17.16 11.88 4.31
N ASN A 60 17.11 10.80 5.08
CA ASN A 60 18.24 10.36 5.89
C ASN A 60 19.45 10.03 5.02
N ARG A 61 19.26 9.33 3.91
CA ARG A 61 20.31 9.03 2.92
C ARG A 61 20.98 10.30 2.39
N ALA A 62 20.20 11.31 2.01
CA ALA A 62 20.76 12.57 1.52
C ALA A 62 21.62 13.28 2.57
N LEU A 63 21.23 13.22 3.85
CA LEU A 63 22.02 13.75 4.96
C LEU A 63 23.32 12.97 5.16
N LEU A 64 23.30 11.63 5.07
CA LEU A 64 24.52 10.81 5.10
C LEU A 64 25.48 11.10 3.94
N GLN A 65 24.95 11.28 2.73
CA GLN A 65 25.78 11.66 1.59
C GLN A 65 26.47 13.01 1.81
N ARG A 66 25.81 13.93 2.50
CA ARG A 66 26.39 15.22 2.88
C ARG A 66 27.44 15.09 3.99
N SER A 67 27.24 14.18 4.95
CA SER A 67 28.25 13.93 5.98
C SER A 67 29.53 13.30 5.42
N LEU A 68 29.48 12.60 4.28
CA LEU A 68 30.70 12.14 3.59
C LEU A 68 31.56 13.28 3.06
N GLN A 69 30.94 14.36 2.59
CA GLN A 69 31.65 15.49 1.99
C GLN A 69 32.27 16.41 3.04
N THR A 70 31.60 16.56 4.17
CA THR A 70 31.94 17.58 5.18
C THR A 70 32.42 16.99 6.51
N ALA A 71 32.36 15.66 6.66
CA ALA A 71 32.60 14.94 7.93
C ALA A 71 31.75 15.44 9.11
N ALA A 72 30.72 16.21 8.83
CA ALA A 72 29.83 16.83 9.80
C ALA A 72 28.43 16.94 9.20
N LEU A 73 27.45 17.25 10.04
CA LEU A 73 26.13 17.68 9.60
C LEU A 73 25.91 19.13 10.02
N PRO A 74 25.26 19.97 9.20
CA PRO A 74 24.84 21.30 9.62
C PRO A 74 23.93 21.23 10.86
N ASP A 75 23.88 22.32 11.63
CA ASP A 75 23.09 22.40 12.85
C ASP A 75 21.63 21.95 12.64
N GLY A 76 21.12 21.20 13.61
CA GLY A 76 19.76 20.63 13.59
C GLY A 76 19.55 19.44 12.65
N ARG A 77 20.48 19.15 11.72
CA ARG A 77 20.32 18.02 10.78
C ARG A 77 20.53 16.65 11.45
N LEU A 78 21.35 16.58 12.49
CA LEU A 78 21.47 15.37 13.29
C LEU A 78 20.12 15.02 13.97
N ALA A 79 19.51 16.01 14.63
CA ALA A 79 18.19 15.86 15.25
C ALA A 79 17.10 15.53 14.21
N GLU A 80 17.23 16.05 12.99
CA GLU A 80 16.33 15.69 11.88
C GLU A 80 16.41 14.20 11.54
N VAL A 81 17.61 13.61 11.45
CA VAL A 81 17.78 12.17 11.17
C VAL A 81 17.15 11.34 12.29
N GLU A 82 17.35 11.73 13.55
CA GLU A 82 16.79 11.07 14.73
C GLU A 82 15.26 11.10 14.74
N ALA A 83 14.68 12.28 14.51
CA ALA A 83 13.23 12.43 14.39
C ALA A 83 12.66 11.61 13.21
N ASN A 84 13.39 11.51 12.10
CA ASN A 84 12.98 10.67 10.98
C ASN A 84 13.02 9.18 11.35
N ILE A 85 14.03 8.72 12.11
CA ILE A 85 14.09 7.33 12.61
C ILE A 85 12.84 6.98 13.44
N GLU A 86 12.43 7.87 14.34
CA GLU A 86 11.23 7.70 15.16
C GLU A 86 9.97 7.64 14.30
N ARG A 87 9.81 8.60 13.36
CA ARG A 87 8.67 8.63 12.44
C ARG A 87 8.59 7.37 11.57
N ILE A 88 9.71 6.92 11.02
CA ILE A 88 9.77 5.68 10.25
C ILE A 88 9.37 4.48 11.14
N SER A 89 9.82 4.44 12.40
CA SER A 89 9.45 3.38 13.34
C SER A 89 7.95 3.35 13.61
N ALA A 90 7.36 4.51 13.91
CA ALA A 90 5.93 4.64 14.17
C ALA A 90 5.09 4.26 12.94
N ARG A 91 5.48 4.75 11.76
CA ARG A 91 4.82 4.40 10.49
C ARG A 91 4.89 2.91 10.23
N TRP A 92 6.07 2.30 10.38
CA TRP A 92 6.21 0.85 10.19
C TRP A 92 5.31 0.06 11.14
N ALA A 93 5.27 0.43 12.42
CA ALA A 93 4.39 -0.21 13.41
C ALA A 93 2.90 -0.10 13.05
N SER A 94 2.47 1.03 12.47
CA SER A 94 1.09 1.19 12.00
C SER A 94 0.80 0.45 10.67
N THR A 95 1.81 0.30 9.81
CA THR A 95 1.65 -0.34 8.49
C THR A 95 1.66 -1.87 8.58
N VAL A 96 2.51 -2.46 9.42
CA VAL A 96 2.71 -3.92 9.49
C VAL A 96 1.43 -4.71 9.70
N PRO A 97 0.53 -4.34 10.64
CA PRO A 97 -0.73 -5.07 10.80
C PRO A 97 -1.57 -5.09 9.51
N LEU A 98 -1.60 -3.96 8.78
CA LEU A 98 -2.32 -3.85 7.51
C LEU A 98 -1.75 -4.76 6.42
N LEU A 99 -0.45 -5.09 6.51
CA LEU A 99 0.26 -5.97 5.57
C LEU A 99 0.21 -7.45 5.97
N GLN A 100 0.21 -7.76 7.27
CA GLN A 100 0.22 -9.15 7.78
C GLN A 100 -1.10 -9.88 7.53
N GLU A 101 -2.21 -9.16 7.42
CA GLU A 101 -3.49 -9.71 6.99
C GLU A 101 -3.49 -10.20 5.52
N ARG A 102 -2.35 -10.09 4.80
CA ARG A 102 -2.22 -10.37 3.37
C ARG A 102 -1.06 -11.34 3.09
N GLU A 103 -1.05 -11.92 1.88
CA GLU A 103 0.00 -12.81 1.35
C GLU A 103 1.39 -12.15 1.17
N GLU A 104 1.57 -10.91 1.65
CA GLU A 104 2.78 -10.10 1.47
C GLU A 104 3.73 -10.14 2.67
N GLY A 105 3.47 -11.04 3.62
CA GLY A 105 4.30 -11.21 4.82
C GLY A 105 5.79 -11.39 4.53
N TRP A 106 6.14 -12.00 3.39
CA TRP A 106 7.54 -12.17 2.99
C TRP A 106 8.22 -10.85 2.57
N LEU A 107 7.52 -9.98 1.81
CA LEU A 107 8.02 -8.64 1.45
C LEU A 107 8.12 -7.76 2.70
N ALA A 108 7.10 -7.82 3.56
CA ALA A 108 7.11 -7.09 4.82
C ALA A 108 8.26 -7.55 5.74
N GLY A 109 8.55 -8.85 5.78
CA GLY A 109 9.69 -9.42 6.52
C GLY A 109 11.05 -8.96 5.99
N ALA A 110 11.20 -8.90 4.65
CA ALA A 110 12.42 -8.36 4.03
C ALA A 110 12.65 -6.89 4.41
N VAL A 111 11.61 -6.05 4.30
CA VAL A 111 11.66 -4.64 4.72
C VAL A 111 11.98 -4.51 6.21
N ALA A 112 11.34 -5.31 7.08
CA ALA A 112 11.62 -5.29 8.52
C ALA A 112 13.10 -5.54 8.82
N THR A 113 13.65 -6.59 8.20
CA THR A 113 15.03 -7.03 8.40
C THR A 113 16.02 -5.98 7.93
N GLN A 114 15.86 -5.50 6.69
CA GLN A 114 16.78 -4.55 6.08
C GLN A 114 16.68 -3.17 6.72
N ARG A 115 15.48 -2.77 7.16
CA ARG A 115 15.29 -1.53 7.94
C ARG A 115 16.06 -1.60 9.26
N LEU A 116 15.97 -2.73 9.96
CA LEU A 116 16.67 -2.93 11.23
C LEU A 116 18.18 -2.90 11.02
N GLN A 117 18.69 -3.58 9.98
CA GLN A 117 20.10 -3.57 9.60
C GLN A 117 20.57 -2.15 9.27
N TYR A 118 19.86 -1.44 8.38
CA TYR A 118 20.19 -0.05 8.03
C TYR A 118 20.21 0.88 9.24
N LEU A 119 19.28 0.71 10.18
CA LEU A 119 19.23 1.49 11.41
C LEU A 119 20.39 1.16 12.36
N GLN A 120 20.53 -0.11 12.74
CA GLN A 120 21.43 -0.54 13.81
C GLN A 120 22.89 -0.60 13.36
N GLN A 121 23.14 -1.05 12.13
CA GLN A 121 24.49 -1.22 11.59
C GLN A 121 24.93 -0.02 10.75
N GLY A 122 23.99 0.83 10.31
CA GLY A 122 24.27 2.01 9.50
C GLY A 122 24.07 3.33 10.24
N LEU A 123 22.80 3.74 10.41
CA LEU A 123 22.45 5.08 10.90
C LEU A 123 22.97 5.38 12.31
N LEU A 124 22.70 4.50 13.28
CA LEU A 124 23.05 4.76 14.68
C LEU A 124 24.56 4.93 14.90
N PRO A 125 25.43 4.07 14.34
CA PRO A 125 26.89 4.28 14.40
C PRO A 125 27.33 5.62 13.82
N VAL A 126 26.79 6.02 12.67
CA VAL A 126 27.13 7.31 12.05
C VAL A 126 26.68 8.48 12.92
N LEU A 127 25.47 8.44 13.47
CA LEU A 127 24.96 9.49 14.37
C LEU A 127 25.81 9.58 15.63
N GLN A 128 26.20 8.44 16.21
CA GLN A 128 27.09 8.41 17.37
C GLN A 128 28.45 9.05 17.06
N ALA A 129 29.05 8.74 15.91
CA ALA A 129 30.32 9.32 15.49
C ALA A 129 30.22 10.84 15.28
N LEU A 130 29.14 11.29 14.63
CA LEU A 130 28.86 12.72 14.36
C LEU A 130 28.53 13.52 15.62
N ARG A 131 28.01 12.89 16.69
CA ARG A 131 27.74 13.55 17.98
C ARG A 131 29.01 13.86 18.76
N SER A 132 30.11 13.14 18.50
CA SER A 132 31.35 13.42 19.19
C SER A 132 31.88 14.80 18.77
N GLN A 133 32.32 15.62 19.73
CA GLN A 133 32.84 16.98 19.46
C GLN A 133 34.13 16.98 18.62
N THR A 134 34.63 15.79 18.28
CA THR A 134 35.82 15.50 17.50
C THR A 134 35.48 14.57 16.35
N ALA A 135 34.40 14.85 15.61
CA ALA A 135 34.00 14.06 14.45
C ALA A 135 35.15 14.00 13.43
N ASP A 136 35.95 12.95 13.52
CA ASP A 136 37.09 12.70 12.64
C ASP A 136 36.57 12.18 11.29
N PRO A 137 36.86 12.86 10.17
CA PRO A 137 36.52 12.36 8.84
C PRO A 137 36.94 10.90 8.62
N GLN A 138 38.11 10.48 9.14
CA GLN A 138 38.63 9.12 8.97
C GLN A 138 37.76 8.07 9.68
N HIS A 139 37.02 8.47 10.71
CA HIS A 139 36.11 7.60 11.44
C HIS A 139 34.68 7.66 10.89
N VAL A 140 34.19 8.85 10.53
CA VAL A 140 32.80 9.06 10.05
C VAL A 140 32.60 8.50 8.65
N GLN A 141 33.56 8.69 7.73
CA GLN A 141 33.42 8.30 6.34
C GLN A 141 33.18 6.80 6.12
N PRO A 142 33.96 5.86 6.70
CA PRO A 142 33.71 4.43 6.49
C PRO A 142 32.36 3.99 7.05
N LEU A 143 31.92 4.55 8.18
CA LEU A 143 30.59 4.28 8.76
C LEU A 143 29.48 4.76 7.83
N ALA A 144 29.59 5.98 7.29
CA ALA A 144 28.60 6.53 6.37
C ALA A 144 28.57 5.78 5.03
N GLN A 145 29.72 5.34 4.51
CA GLN A 145 29.77 4.47 3.32
C GLN A 145 29.09 3.13 3.57
N HIS A 146 29.35 2.50 4.72
CA HIS A 146 28.69 1.25 5.09
C HIS A 146 27.17 1.42 5.22
N ALA A 147 26.72 2.49 5.88
CA ALA A 147 25.29 2.82 5.95
C ALA A 147 24.67 3.00 4.56
N LEU A 148 25.35 3.68 3.63
CA LEU A 148 24.87 3.83 2.25
C LEU A 148 24.81 2.51 1.49
N ALA A 149 25.70 1.55 1.76
CA ALA A 149 25.62 0.22 1.17
C ALA A 149 24.39 -0.56 1.69
N LEU A 150 24.07 -0.42 2.99
CA LEU A 150 22.87 -1.02 3.60
C LEU A 150 21.56 -0.39 3.12
N TYR A 151 21.60 0.81 2.55
CA TYR A 151 20.42 1.47 1.98
C TYR A 151 19.88 0.74 0.74
N ALA A 152 20.75 0.29 -0.17
CA ALA A 152 20.34 -0.31 -1.44
C ALA A 152 19.36 -1.50 -1.29
N PRO A 153 19.62 -2.50 -0.42
CA PRO A 153 18.67 -3.60 -0.23
C PRO A 153 17.35 -3.12 0.41
N LEU A 154 17.40 -2.15 1.33
CA LEU A 154 16.20 -1.55 1.94
C LEU A 154 15.35 -0.80 0.90
N ASP A 155 15.98 -0.02 0.02
CA ASP A 155 15.31 0.69 -1.06
C ASP A 155 14.60 -0.27 -2.01
N GLN A 156 15.28 -1.35 -2.37
CA GLN A 156 14.73 -2.39 -3.23
C GLN A 156 13.50 -3.05 -2.62
N SER A 157 13.55 -3.44 -1.34
CA SER A 157 12.41 -4.09 -0.69
C SER A 157 11.24 -3.13 -0.44
N LEU A 158 11.51 -1.88 -0.05
CA LEU A 158 10.49 -0.84 0.07
C LEU A 158 9.84 -0.56 -1.28
N GLY A 159 10.64 -0.50 -2.35
CA GLY A 159 10.17 -0.34 -3.72
C GLY A 159 9.27 -1.50 -4.16
N ALA A 160 9.70 -2.74 -3.91
CA ALA A 160 8.92 -3.94 -4.23
C ALA A 160 7.58 -3.99 -3.47
N LEU A 161 7.60 -3.72 -2.17
CA LEU A 161 6.39 -3.69 -1.33
C LEU A 161 5.42 -2.59 -1.79
N ARG A 162 5.93 -1.39 -2.09
CA ARG A 162 5.12 -0.30 -2.64
C ARG A 162 4.52 -0.64 -3.99
N ALA A 163 5.30 -1.23 -4.89
CA ALA A 163 4.82 -1.62 -6.21
C ALA A 163 3.69 -2.66 -6.10
N ARG A 164 3.82 -3.59 -5.15
CA ARG A 164 2.80 -4.59 -4.86
C ARG A 164 1.50 -3.97 -4.34
N GLU A 165 1.58 -3.06 -3.37
CA GLU A 165 0.40 -2.34 -2.87
C GLU A 165 -0.27 -1.46 -3.94
N ALA A 166 0.53 -0.82 -4.80
CA ALA A 166 0.03 -0.07 -5.94
C ALA A 166 -0.69 -0.97 -6.96
N GLU A 167 -0.16 -2.17 -7.21
CA GLU A 167 -0.79 -3.16 -8.08
C GLU A 167 -2.11 -3.66 -7.50
N ARG A 168 -2.18 -3.96 -6.20
CA ARG A 168 -3.44 -4.29 -5.54
C ARG A 168 -4.46 -3.17 -5.68
N ALA A 169 -4.04 -1.92 -5.44
CA ALA A 169 -4.94 -0.78 -5.60
C ALA A 169 -5.47 -0.65 -7.05
N ARG A 170 -4.68 -1.01 -8.06
CA ARG A 170 -5.13 -1.09 -9.47
C ARG A 170 -6.15 -2.21 -9.68
N GLN A 171 -5.85 -3.42 -9.22
CA GLN A 171 -6.74 -4.59 -9.37
C GLN A 171 -8.11 -4.34 -8.73
N VAL A 172 -8.11 -3.74 -7.54
CA VAL A 172 -9.35 -3.42 -6.84
C VAL A 172 -10.17 -2.36 -7.59
N ARG A 173 -9.53 -1.35 -8.18
CA ARG A 173 -10.22 -0.37 -9.04
C ARG A 173 -10.83 -1.02 -10.28
N GLN A 174 -10.10 -1.91 -10.95
CA GLN A 174 -10.58 -2.63 -12.13
C GLN A 174 -11.76 -3.55 -11.81
N ALA A 175 -11.69 -4.31 -10.71
CA ALA A 175 -12.79 -5.15 -10.25
C ALA A 175 -14.06 -4.33 -9.94
N THR A 176 -13.87 -3.16 -9.30
CA THR A 176 -14.98 -2.24 -9.01
C THR A 176 -15.62 -1.71 -10.31
N GLN A 177 -14.81 -1.33 -11.31
CA GLN A 177 -15.31 -0.85 -12.60
C GLN A 177 -16.06 -1.94 -13.38
N ALA A 178 -15.53 -3.16 -13.42
CA ALA A 178 -16.19 -4.29 -14.08
C ALA A 178 -17.56 -4.60 -13.47
N GLN A 179 -17.67 -4.52 -12.13
CA GLN A 179 -18.94 -4.69 -11.42
C GLN A 179 -19.95 -3.58 -11.77
N TRP A 180 -19.52 -2.32 -11.82
CA TRP A 180 -20.40 -1.22 -12.24
C TRP A 180 -20.91 -1.39 -13.68
N HIS A 181 -20.04 -1.83 -14.59
CA HIS A 181 -20.42 -2.12 -15.97
C HIS A 181 -21.43 -3.27 -16.06
N ALA A 182 -21.22 -4.35 -15.31
CA ALA A 182 -22.15 -5.48 -15.24
C ALA A 182 -23.51 -5.06 -14.65
N ALA A 183 -23.51 -4.25 -13.59
CA ALA A 183 -24.74 -3.73 -12.99
C ALA A 183 -25.56 -2.88 -13.97
N LEU A 184 -24.89 -2.00 -14.75
CA LEU A 184 -25.54 -1.20 -15.79
C LEU A 184 -26.08 -2.05 -16.93
N GLN A 185 -25.35 -3.09 -17.37
CA GLN A 185 -25.82 -4.03 -18.38
C GLN A 185 -27.05 -4.80 -17.91
N ASN A 186 -27.04 -5.31 -16.68
CA ASN A 186 -28.19 -6.00 -16.10
C ASN A 186 -29.40 -5.08 -15.97
N LEU A 187 -29.22 -3.81 -15.55
CA LEU A 187 -30.29 -2.82 -15.52
C LEU A 187 -30.84 -2.50 -16.92
N ALA A 188 -29.98 -2.41 -17.93
CA ALA A 188 -30.40 -2.18 -19.32
C ALA A 188 -31.20 -3.37 -19.88
N LEU A 189 -30.79 -4.62 -19.57
CA LEU A 189 -31.53 -5.82 -19.94
C LEU A 189 -32.91 -5.87 -19.25
N LEU A 190 -32.99 -5.50 -17.98
CA LEU A 190 -34.25 -5.41 -17.23
C LEU A 190 -35.18 -4.32 -17.78
N GLY A 191 -34.63 -3.15 -18.11
CA GLY A 191 -35.39 -2.06 -18.74
C GLY A 191 -35.91 -2.43 -20.14
N GLY A 192 -35.11 -3.17 -20.92
CA GLY A 192 -35.53 -3.69 -22.22
C GLY A 192 -36.64 -4.75 -22.13
N LEU A 193 -36.59 -5.62 -21.11
CA LEU A 193 -37.63 -6.62 -20.84
C LEU A 193 -38.96 -6.03 -20.34
N LEU A 194 -38.94 -4.86 -19.69
CA LEU A 194 -40.15 -4.16 -19.23
C LEU A 194 -40.85 -3.33 -20.32
N LEU A 195 -40.16 -3.10 -21.44
CA LEU A 195 -40.67 -2.31 -22.58
C LEU A 195 -41.15 -3.17 -23.76
N LEU A 196 -41.04 -4.50 -23.66
CA LEU A 196 -41.52 -5.51 -24.62
C LEU A 196 -42.81 -6.18 -24.11
#